data_AF-A0A6B3HJS8-F1
#
_entry.id   AF-A0A6B3HJS8-F1
#
_cell.length_a   1.000
_cell.length_b   1.000
_cell.length_c   1.000
_cell.angle_alpha   90.00
_cell.angle_beta   90.00
_cell.angle_gamma   90.00
#
_symmetry.space_group_name_H-M   'P 1'
#
loop_
_entity.id
_entity.type
_entity.pdbx_description
1 polymer ?
#
loop_
_entity_poly.entity_id
_entity_poly.type
_entity_poly.pdbx_seq_one_letter_code
_entity_poly.pdbx_strand_id
1 'polypeptide(L)'
;ADAYVKGVKFDAEAAYDAAVKNATVAPPSSGVGRKGMETSVFTGYANTATHEGLSWSLEGYLNDYGIARMGEELYKKTKKARYKEESAYFLNRAQKYVKLFDEKAGFFQGKKPNGDWRLPSDSYDPRVWGYDYTETNGWGYAFTAPQDSRGLANLYGGRAGLGKKLDTYFSTPETAGPEFVG
;
A
#
# COMPACT_ATOMS: atom_id res chain seq x y z
N ALA A 1 15.11 -5.23 1.69
CA ALA A 1 14.63 -5.95 2.89
C ALA A 1 14.77 -7.46 2.74
N ASP A 2 14.05 -8.10 1.80
CA ASP A 2 14.04 -9.56 1.62
C ASP A 2 15.44 -10.18 1.48
N ALA A 3 16.25 -9.67 0.55
CA ALA A 3 17.64 -10.12 0.38
C ALA A 3 18.47 -9.97 1.68
N TYR A 4 18.29 -8.88 2.41
CA TYR A 4 19.04 -8.62 3.65
C TYR A 4 18.69 -9.61 4.76
N VAL A 5 17.40 -9.84 4.99
CA VAL A 5 16.93 -10.75 6.04
C VAL A 5 17.24 -12.22 5.70
N LYS A 6 17.43 -12.54 4.42
CA LYS A 6 17.90 -13.85 3.93
C LYS A 6 19.43 -13.99 3.91
N GLY A 7 20.17 -12.98 4.36
CA GLY A 7 21.63 -13.07 4.52
C GLY A 7 22.46 -12.76 3.26
N VAL A 8 21.86 -12.20 2.21
CA VAL A 8 22.62 -11.72 1.04
C VAL A 8 23.52 -10.56 1.46
N LYS A 9 24.79 -10.60 1.06
CA LYS A 9 25.80 -9.60 1.43
C LYS A 9 25.84 -8.45 0.44
N PHE A 10 25.70 -7.23 0.95
CA PHE A 10 25.83 -5.96 0.24
C PHE A 10 25.99 -4.83 1.28
N ASP A 11 26.20 -3.59 0.82
CA ASP A 11 26.20 -2.42 1.71
C ASP A 11 24.77 -2.13 2.21
N ALA A 12 24.43 -2.74 3.34
CA ALA A 12 23.10 -2.63 3.91
C ALA A 12 22.81 -1.24 4.48
N GLU A 13 23.81 -0.51 4.96
CA GLU A 13 23.60 0.84 5.48
C GLU A 13 23.28 1.80 4.32
N ALA A 14 24.06 1.75 3.24
CA ALA A 14 23.82 2.60 2.06
C ALA A 14 22.47 2.27 1.38
N ALA A 15 22.14 0.99 1.24
CA ALA A 15 20.85 0.57 0.69
C ALA A 15 19.67 1.02 1.57
N TYR A 16 19.83 1.00 2.90
CA TYR A 16 18.81 1.48 3.82
C TYR A 16 18.65 3.00 3.73
N ASP A 17 19.74 3.77 3.69
CA ASP A 17 19.68 5.23 3.51
C ASP A 17 19.00 5.61 2.18
N ALA A 18 19.26 4.86 1.10
CA ALA A 18 18.56 5.04 -0.17
C ALA A 18 17.06 4.73 -0.07
N ALA A 19 16.68 3.67 0.66
CA ALA A 19 15.28 3.30 0.86
C ALA A 19 14.52 4.36 1.68
N VAL A 20 15.13 4.87 2.76
CA VAL A 20 14.58 5.96 3.57
C VAL A 20 14.40 7.20 2.71
N LYS A 21 15.43 7.63 1.96
CA LYS A 21 15.35 8.80 1.07
C LYS A 21 14.17 8.70 0.09
N ASN A 22 14.03 7.56 -0.60
CA ASN A 22 12.94 7.36 -1.55
C ASN A 22 11.55 7.31 -0.89
N ALA A 23 11.47 7.09 0.42
CA ALA A 23 10.22 7.04 1.17
C ALA A 23 9.85 8.35 1.88
N THR A 24 10.77 9.33 1.92
CA THR A 24 10.65 10.57 2.70
C THR A 24 10.95 11.84 1.92
N VAL A 25 11.49 11.75 0.70
CA VAL A 25 11.80 12.91 -0.15
C VAL A 25 10.95 12.91 -1.42
N ALA A 26 10.35 14.05 -1.71
CA ALA A 26 9.66 14.33 -2.97
C ALA A 26 10.54 13.96 -4.17
N PRO A 27 10.07 13.11 -5.10
CA PRO A 27 10.90 12.68 -6.20
C PRO A 27 11.04 13.76 -7.27
N PRO A 28 12.19 13.84 -7.97
CA PRO A 28 12.39 14.82 -9.04
C PRO A 28 11.62 14.48 -10.33
N SER A 29 11.14 13.24 -10.48
CA SER A 29 10.36 12.77 -11.62
C SER A 29 9.45 11.61 -11.21
N SER A 30 8.43 11.31 -12.01
CA SER A 30 7.41 10.30 -11.70
C SER A 30 7.91 8.85 -11.67
N GLY A 31 9.07 8.56 -12.27
CA GLY A 31 9.66 7.21 -12.32
C GLY A 31 10.68 6.93 -11.22
N VAL A 32 10.91 7.87 -10.30
CA VAL A 32 11.88 7.75 -9.20
C VAL A 32 11.15 8.02 -7.88
N GLY A 33 11.61 7.42 -6.78
CA GLY A 33 11.00 7.62 -5.46
C GLY A 33 9.54 7.19 -5.41
N ARG A 34 8.70 7.97 -4.72
CA ARG A 34 7.26 7.68 -4.57
C ARG A 34 6.43 8.82 -5.13
N LYS A 35 5.59 8.50 -6.11
CA LYS A 35 4.63 9.45 -6.68
C LYS A 35 3.61 9.93 -5.63
N GLY A 36 3.23 11.20 -5.68
CA GLY A 36 2.25 11.79 -4.75
C GLY A 36 2.81 12.20 -3.38
N MET A 37 4.13 12.12 -3.17
CA MET A 37 4.78 12.44 -1.91
C MET A 37 4.59 13.88 -1.43
N GLU A 38 4.38 14.83 -2.33
CA GLU A 38 4.09 16.24 -2.01
C GLU A 38 2.90 16.40 -1.06
N THR A 39 1.95 15.45 -1.10
CA THR A 39 0.72 15.49 -0.29
C THR A 39 0.60 14.31 0.67
N SER A 40 1.13 13.13 0.28
CA SER A 40 0.92 11.89 1.04
C SER A 40 1.61 11.87 2.40
N VAL A 41 2.64 12.70 2.61
CA VAL A 41 3.28 12.84 3.93
C VAL A 41 2.32 13.45 4.97
N PHE A 42 1.36 14.27 4.54
CA PHE A 42 0.38 14.94 5.39
C PHE A 42 -0.90 14.10 5.56
N THR A 43 -1.44 13.55 4.46
CA THR A 43 -2.69 12.76 4.46
C THR A 43 -2.46 11.30 4.90
N GLY A 44 -1.27 10.78 4.63
CA GLY A 44 -0.89 9.39 4.81
C GLY A 44 -1.15 8.49 3.60
N TYR A 45 -1.63 9.04 2.47
CA TYR A 45 -1.88 8.33 1.20
C TYR A 45 -1.77 9.30 0.01
N ALA A 46 -1.42 8.82 -1.18
CA ALA A 46 -1.54 9.60 -2.40
C ALA A 46 -3.02 9.68 -2.82
N ASN A 47 -3.55 10.90 -2.94
CA ASN A 47 -4.95 11.14 -3.28
C ASN A 47 -5.18 11.04 -4.81
N THR A 48 -6.44 11.14 -5.25
CA THR A 48 -6.84 10.97 -6.66
C THR A 48 -6.29 12.03 -7.62
N ALA A 49 -5.68 13.12 -7.16
CA ALA A 49 -4.94 14.04 -8.03
C ALA A 49 -3.62 13.43 -8.53
N THR A 50 -3.14 12.38 -7.85
CA THR A 50 -2.08 11.51 -8.35
C THR A 50 -2.71 10.38 -9.14
N HIS A 51 -2.42 10.29 -10.44
CA HIS A 51 -2.83 9.15 -11.27
C HIS A 51 -2.32 7.84 -10.64
N GLU A 52 -3.23 6.88 -10.41
CA GLU A 52 -3.00 5.60 -9.72
C GLU A 52 -2.61 5.76 -8.24
N GLY A 53 -3.07 6.83 -7.58
CA GLY A 53 -2.69 7.18 -6.21
C GLY A 53 -2.99 6.08 -5.17
N LEU A 54 -4.04 5.28 -5.37
CA LEU A 54 -4.33 4.15 -4.48
C LEU A 54 -3.25 3.08 -4.59
N SER A 55 -2.91 2.64 -5.80
CA SER A 55 -1.81 1.70 -6.04
C SER A 55 -0.49 2.19 -5.45
N TRP A 56 -0.10 3.43 -5.72
CA TRP A 56 1.09 4.04 -5.13
C TRP A 56 1.08 4.04 -3.60
N SER A 57 -0.09 4.18 -2.99
CA SER A 57 -0.25 4.14 -1.54
C SER A 57 -0.08 2.72 -1.00
N LEU A 58 -0.80 1.73 -1.56
CA LEU A 58 -0.78 0.35 -1.08
C LEU A 58 0.62 -0.29 -1.25
N GLU A 59 1.26 -0.09 -2.40
CA GLU A 59 2.65 -0.50 -2.62
C GLU A 59 3.63 0.24 -1.70
N GLY A 60 3.37 1.53 -1.47
CA GLY A 60 4.13 2.35 -0.52
C GLY A 60 4.11 1.78 0.91
N TYR A 61 2.99 1.22 1.36
CA TYR A 61 2.87 0.61 2.69
C TYR A 61 3.61 -0.72 2.81
N LEU A 62 3.59 -1.54 1.75
CA LEU A 62 4.42 -2.74 1.69
C LEU A 62 5.92 -2.40 1.72
N ASN A 63 6.31 -1.36 0.97
CA ASN A 63 7.66 -0.83 0.98
C ASN A 63 8.06 -0.30 2.36
N ASP A 64 7.16 0.40 3.06
CA ASP A 64 7.38 0.87 4.44
C ASP A 64 7.61 -0.31 5.40
N TYR A 65 6.87 -1.42 5.26
CA TYR A 65 7.15 -2.62 6.04
C TYR A 65 8.56 -3.17 5.76
N GLY A 66 8.98 -3.19 4.49
CA GLY A 66 10.33 -3.60 4.11
C GLY A 66 11.42 -2.74 4.77
N ILE A 67 11.25 -1.41 4.76
CA ILE A 67 12.17 -0.47 5.43
C ILE A 67 12.18 -0.73 6.93
N ALA A 68 11.01 -0.92 7.54
CA ALA A 68 10.90 -1.20 8.97
C ALA A 68 11.68 -2.46 9.38
N ARG A 69 11.54 -3.56 8.61
CA ARG A 69 12.28 -4.80 8.89
C ARG A 69 13.77 -4.64 8.70
N MET A 70 14.19 -3.89 7.68
CA MET A 70 15.62 -3.65 7.45
C MET A 70 16.23 -2.79 8.57
N GLY A 71 15.53 -1.75 9.03
CA GLY A 71 15.93 -0.93 10.18
C GLY A 71 16.02 -1.75 11.48
N GLU A 72 15.06 -2.64 11.72
CA GLU A 72 15.09 -3.53 12.88
C GLU A 72 16.37 -4.40 12.90
N GLU A 73 16.71 -5.01 11.77
CA GLU A 73 17.92 -5.85 11.64
C GLU A 73 19.22 -5.04 11.74
N LEU A 74 19.26 -3.84 11.16
CA LEU A 74 20.39 -2.93 11.30
C LEU A 74 20.57 -2.47 12.74
N TYR A 75 19.48 -2.18 13.47
CA TYR A 75 19.53 -1.85 14.88
C TYR A 75 20.09 -3.02 15.71
N LYS A 76 19.64 -4.26 15.46
CA LYS A 76 20.15 -5.45 16.17
C LYS A 76 21.66 -5.55 16.08
N LYS A 77 22.25 -5.26 14.92
CA LYS A 77 23.68 -5.34 14.62
C LYS A 77 24.50 -4.14 15.08
N THR A 78 24.02 -2.92 14.82
CA THR A 78 24.81 -1.70 15.00
C THR A 78 24.49 -0.94 16.29
N LYS A 79 23.32 -1.20 16.88
CA LYS A 79 22.75 -0.47 18.03
C LYS A 79 22.56 1.04 17.81
N LYS A 80 22.67 1.55 16.57
CA LYS A 80 22.42 2.96 16.25
C LYS A 80 20.94 3.29 16.47
N ALA A 81 20.64 4.27 17.33
CA ALA A 81 19.27 4.61 17.75
C ALA A 81 18.33 4.93 16.58
N ARG A 82 18.82 5.64 15.55
CA ARG A 82 18.04 6.01 14.36
C ARG A 82 17.31 4.83 13.72
N TYR A 83 17.95 3.66 13.63
CA TYR A 83 17.35 2.50 13.00
C TYR A 83 16.17 1.93 13.79
N LYS A 84 16.20 2.05 15.12
CA LYS A 84 15.07 1.64 15.97
C LYS A 84 13.89 2.59 15.80
N GLU A 85 14.15 3.89 15.80
CA GLU A 85 13.13 4.94 15.69
C GLU A 85 12.47 4.96 14.31
N GLU A 86 13.29 4.95 13.25
CA GLU A 86 12.83 4.89 11.87
C GLU A 86 12.08 3.57 11.60
N SER A 87 12.55 2.44 12.13
CA SER A 87 11.83 1.15 12.02
C SER A 87 10.42 1.24 12.62
N ALA A 88 10.27 1.81 13.82
CA ALA A 88 8.96 2.02 14.44
C ALA A 88 8.07 2.96 13.60
N TYR A 89 8.63 4.05 13.10
CA TYR A 89 7.93 5.01 12.24
C TYR A 89 7.38 4.35 10.97
N PHE A 90 8.21 3.59 10.25
CA PHE A 90 7.81 2.92 9.02
C PHE A 90 6.86 1.76 9.27
N LEU A 91 6.99 1.03 10.40
CA LEU A 91 6.04 -0.01 10.76
C LEU A 91 4.63 0.56 10.99
N ASN A 92 4.53 1.70 11.66
CA ASN A 92 3.26 2.42 11.83
C ASN A 92 2.69 2.91 10.50
N ARG A 93 3.54 3.40 9.58
CA ARG A 93 3.10 3.79 8.23
C ARG A 93 2.60 2.60 7.41
N ALA A 94 3.23 1.43 7.52
CA ALA A 94 2.85 0.22 6.80
C ALA A 94 1.42 -0.27 7.10
N GLN A 95 0.82 0.20 8.20
CA GLN A 95 -0.55 -0.12 8.61
C GLN A 95 -1.59 0.86 8.05
N LYS A 96 -1.18 1.94 7.36
CA LYS A 96 -2.11 2.97 6.88
C LYS A 96 -2.98 2.54 5.68
N TYR A 97 -2.78 1.33 5.14
CA TYR A 97 -3.67 0.75 4.12
C TYR A 97 -5.14 0.75 4.55
N VAL A 98 -5.41 0.59 5.85
CA VAL A 98 -6.77 0.67 6.42
C VAL A 98 -7.47 2.00 6.12
N LYS A 99 -6.73 3.10 5.89
CA LYS A 99 -7.32 4.41 5.57
C LYS A 99 -8.02 4.45 4.22
N LEU A 100 -7.67 3.53 3.34
CA LEU A 100 -8.15 3.45 1.96
C LEU A 100 -9.13 2.29 1.76
N PHE A 101 -9.49 1.58 2.83
CA PHE A 101 -10.55 0.58 2.79
C PHE A 101 -11.90 1.24 3.02
N ASP A 102 -12.76 1.23 2.01
CA ASP A 102 -14.14 1.67 2.13
C ASP A 102 -14.99 0.49 2.60
N GLU A 103 -15.29 0.46 3.90
CA GLU A 103 -16.07 -0.62 4.52
C GLU A 103 -17.47 -0.78 3.89
N LYS A 104 -18.07 0.30 3.39
CA LYS A 104 -19.41 0.25 2.76
C LYS A 104 -19.35 -0.36 1.37
N ALA A 105 -18.31 -0.03 0.60
CA ALA A 105 -18.07 -0.67 -0.69
C ALA A 105 -17.51 -2.10 -0.51
N GLY A 106 -16.81 -2.35 0.61
CA GLY A 106 -16.10 -3.59 0.89
C GLY A 106 -14.84 -3.77 0.04
N PHE A 107 -14.21 -2.67 -0.39
CA PHE A 107 -13.01 -2.66 -1.25
C PHE A 107 -12.09 -1.49 -0.90
N PHE A 108 -10.84 -1.58 -1.38
CA PHE A 108 -9.95 -0.42 -1.38
C PHE A 108 -10.35 0.56 -2.47
N GLN A 109 -10.39 1.85 -2.16
CA GLN A 109 -10.75 2.91 -3.09
C GLN A 109 -9.91 4.17 -2.83
N GLY A 110 -9.58 4.90 -3.89
CA GLY A 110 -8.87 6.18 -3.80
C GLY A 110 -9.71 7.25 -3.10
N LYS A 111 -9.02 8.19 -2.45
CA LYS A 111 -9.63 9.37 -1.81
C LYS A 111 -9.24 10.64 -2.54
N LYS A 112 -10.21 11.53 -2.73
CA LYS A 112 -10.05 12.87 -3.29
C LYS A 112 -9.16 13.74 -2.39
N PRO A 113 -8.62 14.86 -2.91
CA PRO A 113 -7.80 15.77 -2.11
C PRO A 113 -8.49 16.30 -0.83
N ASN A 114 -9.82 16.41 -0.85
CA ASN A 114 -10.61 16.81 0.31
C ASN A 114 -10.89 15.66 1.32
N GLY A 115 -10.45 14.43 1.03
CA GLY A 115 -10.61 13.25 1.90
C GLY A 115 -11.80 12.36 1.58
N ASP A 116 -12.73 12.80 0.72
CA ASP A 116 -13.88 11.98 0.30
C ASP A 116 -13.44 10.81 -0.57
N TRP A 117 -14.23 9.73 -0.62
CA TRP A 117 -14.03 8.66 -1.58
C TRP A 117 -14.13 9.16 -3.03
N ARG A 118 -13.40 8.52 -3.96
CA ARG A 118 -13.51 8.79 -5.40
C ARG A 118 -14.96 8.72 -5.85
N LEU A 119 -15.60 7.59 -5.60
CA LEU A 119 -17.01 7.34 -5.85
C LEU A 119 -17.77 7.21 -4.54
N PRO A 120 -19.05 7.63 -4.49
CA PRO A 120 -19.98 7.16 -3.47
C PRO A 120 -19.93 5.62 -3.36
N SER A 121 -19.87 5.10 -2.14
CA SER A 121 -19.65 3.66 -1.87
C SER A 121 -20.70 2.74 -2.51
N ASP A 122 -21.93 3.22 -2.68
CA ASP A 122 -23.06 2.53 -3.31
C ASP A 122 -22.99 2.49 -4.85
N SER A 123 -22.19 3.37 -5.44
CA SER A 123 -21.92 3.44 -6.89
C SER A 123 -20.60 2.79 -7.30
N TYR A 124 -19.83 2.28 -6.34
CA TYR A 124 -18.52 1.68 -6.61
C TYR A 124 -18.67 0.32 -7.31
N ASP A 125 -18.02 0.16 -8.46
CA ASP A 125 -17.94 -1.10 -9.20
C ASP A 125 -16.49 -1.64 -9.16
N PRO A 126 -16.23 -2.77 -8.47
CA PRO A 126 -14.88 -3.34 -8.35
C PRO A 126 -14.31 -3.89 -9.66
N ARG A 127 -15.12 -3.98 -10.72
CA ARG A 127 -14.69 -4.48 -12.03
C ARG A 127 -14.02 -3.40 -12.88
N VAL A 128 -14.28 -2.12 -12.61
CA VAL A 128 -13.71 -1.01 -13.38
C VAL A 128 -12.20 -0.96 -13.20
N TRP A 129 -11.49 -1.07 -14.32
CA TRP A 129 -10.03 -1.04 -14.41
C TRP A 129 -9.52 0.41 -14.42
N GLY A 130 -8.35 0.64 -13.85
CA GLY A 130 -7.67 1.94 -13.94
C GLY A 130 -8.13 2.97 -12.89
N TYR A 131 -7.92 4.25 -13.20
CA TYR A 131 -8.01 5.41 -12.29
C TYR A 131 -7.12 5.33 -11.04
N ASP A 132 -7.56 4.54 -10.08
CA ASP A 132 -6.92 4.32 -8.78
C ASP A 132 -5.91 3.18 -8.85
N TYR A 133 -6.16 2.22 -9.74
CA TYR A 133 -5.39 0.99 -9.87
C TYR A 133 -4.44 1.05 -11.07
N THR A 134 -3.19 0.65 -10.87
CA THR A 134 -2.26 0.29 -11.95
C THR A 134 -2.50 -1.16 -12.34
N GLU A 135 -2.71 -1.43 -13.63
CA GLU A 135 -2.77 -2.79 -14.23
C GLU A 135 -3.82 -3.74 -13.61
N THR A 136 -4.86 -3.22 -12.95
CA THR A 136 -5.94 -4.04 -12.37
C THR A 136 -7.18 -3.22 -12.01
N ASN A 137 -8.08 -3.80 -11.22
CA ASN A 137 -9.31 -3.22 -10.68
C ASN A 137 -9.43 -3.47 -9.16
N GLY A 138 -10.61 -3.20 -8.60
CA GLY A 138 -10.90 -3.39 -7.17
C GLY A 138 -10.67 -4.82 -6.68
N TRP A 139 -10.94 -5.82 -7.51
CA TRP A 139 -10.72 -7.23 -7.15
C TRP A 139 -9.23 -7.58 -7.05
N GLY A 140 -8.39 -7.05 -7.94
CA GLY A 140 -6.94 -7.29 -7.88
C GLY A 140 -6.28 -6.72 -6.62
N TYR A 141 -6.77 -5.58 -6.12
CA TYR A 141 -6.26 -4.96 -4.89
C TYR A 141 -7.00 -5.38 -3.61
N ALA A 142 -8.12 -6.11 -3.71
CA ALA A 142 -8.93 -6.48 -2.55
C ALA A 142 -8.15 -7.22 -1.45
N PHE A 143 -7.02 -7.85 -1.81
CA PHE A 143 -6.23 -8.68 -0.91
C PHE A 143 -4.81 -8.14 -0.67
N THR A 144 -4.53 -6.89 -1.05
CA THR A 144 -3.20 -6.28 -0.99
C THR A 144 -2.91 -5.70 0.40
N ALA A 145 -2.41 -6.55 1.29
CA ALA A 145 -1.68 -6.16 2.51
C ALA A 145 -0.87 -7.37 3.05
N PRO A 146 0.05 -7.96 2.26
CA PRO A 146 0.77 -9.17 2.67
C PRO A 146 1.62 -8.97 3.94
N GLN A 147 1.99 -7.73 4.25
CA GLN A 147 2.68 -7.36 5.49
C GLN A 147 1.82 -7.52 6.76
N ASP A 148 0.49 -7.59 6.63
CA ASP A 148 -0.46 -7.61 7.75
C ASP A 148 -1.73 -8.41 7.42
N SER A 149 -1.57 -9.73 7.23
CA SER A 149 -2.68 -10.62 6.88
C SER A 149 -3.79 -10.67 7.93
N ARG A 150 -3.47 -10.42 9.21
CA ARG A 150 -4.47 -10.35 10.28
C ARG A 150 -5.27 -9.06 10.19
N GLY A 151 -4.62 -7.92 9.98
CA GLY A 151 -5.32 -6.65 9.78
C GLY A 151 -6.18 -6.66 8.52
N LEU A 152 -5.69 -7.23 7.41
CA LEU A 152 -6.49 -7.46 6.20
C LEU A 152 -7.73 -8.31 6.50
N ALA A 153 -7.58 -9.41 7.22
CA ALA A 153 -8.71 -10.24 7.59
C ALA A 153 -9.72 -9.46 8.45
N ASN A 154 -9.25 -8.61 9.37
CA ASN A 154 -10.11 -7.79 10.21
C ASN A 154 -10.95 -6.77 9.41
N LEU A 155 -10.42 -6.21 8.32
CA LEU A 155 -11.20 -5.35 7.40
C LEU A 155 -12.42 -6.07 6.82
N TYR A 156 -12.34 -7.39 6.66
CA TYR A 156 -13.43 -8.22 6.18
C TYR A 156 -14.24 -8.89 7.29
N GLY A 157 -14.12 -8.47 8.55
CA GLY A 157 -14.83 -9.09 9.68
C GLY A 157 -14.16 -10.38 10.20
N GLY A 158 -12.85 -10.50 10.02
CA GLY A 158 -12.02 -11.61 10.47
C GLY A 158 -11.81 -12.68 9.40
N ARG A 159 -11.15 -13.78 9.78
CA ARG A 159 -10.76 -14.87 8.86
C ARG A 159 -11.93 -15.43 8.05
N ALA A 160 -13.09 -15.60 8.69
CA ALA A 160 -14.28 -16.15 8.03
C ALA A 160 -14.81 -15.20 6.94
N GLY A 161 -14.81 -13.88 7.19
CA GLY A 161 -15.27 -12.92 6.20
C GLY A 161 -14.26 -12.71 5.07
N LEU A 162 -12.95 -12.75 5.36
CA LEU A 162 -11.94 -12.82 4.30
C LEU A 162 -12.10 -14.07 3.43
N GLY A 163 -12.39 -15.23 4.04
CA GLY A 163 -12.71 -16.46 3.31
C GLY A 163 -13.88 -16.27 2.34
N LYS A 164 -15.00 -15.71 2.80
CA LYS A 164 -16.15 -15.41 1.93
C LYS A 164 -15.82 -14.44 0.79
N LYS A 165 -14.96 -13.44 1.04
CA LYS A 165 -14.51 -12.50 0.01
C LYS A 165 -13.68 -13.21 -1.06
N LEU A 166 -12.79 -14.12 -0.66
CA LEU A 166 -12.02 -14.96 -1.57
C LEU A 166 -12.94 -15.90 -2.38
N ASP A 167 -13.92 -16.55 -1.73
CA ASP A 167 -14.90 -17.39 -2.44
C ASP A 167 -15.66 -16.59 -3.49
N THR A 168 -16.02 -15.33 -3.18
CA THR A 168 -16.67 -14.42 -4.13
C THR A 168 -15.72 -14.08 -5.29
N TYR A 169 -14.45 -13.77 -5.00
CA TYR A 169 -13.45 -13.49 -6.02
C TYR A 169 -13.28 -14.67 -6.99
N PHE A 170 -13.10 -15.88 -6.49
CA PHE A 170 -12.91 -17.07 -7.33
C PHE A 170 -14.18 -17.50 -8.10
N SER A 171 -15.37 -17.11 -7.64
CA SER A 171 -16.63 -17.40 -8.33
C SER A 171 -17.11 -16.28 -9.26
N THR A 172 -16.47 -15.11 -9.24
CA THR A 172 -16.80 -13.97 -10.11
C THR A 172 -15.98 -14.08 -11.41
N PRO A 173 -16.62 -14.26 -12.57
CA PRO A 173 -15.89 -14.26 -13.85
C PRO A 173 -15.37 -12.86 -14.18
N GLU A 174 -14.10 -12.77 -14.57
CA GLU A 174 -13.55 -11.56 -15.21
C GLU A 174 -13.89 -11.61 -16.70
N THR A 175 -14.62 -10.61 -17.19
CA THR A 175 -15.14 -10.57 -18.56
C THR A 175 -14.32 -9.66 -19.48
N ALA A 176 -13.46 -8.80 -18.93
CA ALA A 176 -12.68 -7.81 -19.69
C ALA A 176 -13.52 -6.98 -20.67
N GLY A 177 -14.78 -6.70 -20.30
CA GLY A 177 -15.73 -5.94 -21.13
C GLY A 177 -15.29 -4.48 -21.31
N PRO A 178 -15.52 -3.86 -22.49
CA PRO A 178 -15.15 -2.47 -22.75
C PRO A 178 -15.85 -1.46 -21.81
N GLU A 179 -17.00 -1.82 -21.24
CA GLU A 179 -17.73 -1.05 -20.23
C GLU A 179 -16.99 -0.93 -18.89
N PHE A 180 -15.96 -1.75 -18.65
CA PHE A 180 -15.16 -1.74 -17.42
C PHE A 180 -13.82 -1.02 -17.58
N VAL A 181 -13.61 -0.30 -18.67
CA VAL A 181 -12.41 0.53 -18.86
C VAL A 181 -12.60 1.88 -18.16
N GLY A 182 -11.64 2.24 -17.31
CA GLY A 182 -11.53 3.56 -16.68
C GLY A 182 -10.59 4.50 -17.42
#